data_AF-A0A2V7XFT4-F1
#
_entry.id   AF-A0A2V7XFT4-F1
#
_cell.length_a   1.000
_cell.length_b   1.000
_cell.length_c   1.000
_cell.angle_alpha   90.00
_cell.angle_beta   90.00
_cell.angle_gamma   90.00
#
_symmetry.space_group_name_H-M   'P 1'
#
loop_
_entity.id
_entity.type
_entity.pdbx_description
1 polymer ?
#
loop_
_entity_poly.entity_id
_entity_poly.type
_entity_poly.pdbx_seq_one_letter_code
_entity_poly.pdbx_strand_id
1 'polypeptide(L)' 'MAAIALGLGGAAIPGDGGKPTFSDVTEAAGIRWGITRTALRGWNLVETMGGGGGFVDYDGDGRLDIYLVSY' A
#
# COMPACT_ATOMS: atom_id res chain seq x y z
N MET A 1 -35.36 -22.27 45.33
CA MET A 1 -34.05 -21.64 45.61
C MET A 1 -32.96 -22.47 44.94
N ALA A 2 -32.41 -21.96 43.83
CA ALA A 2 -31.07 -22.26 43.32
C ALA A 2 -30.83 -21.31 42.13
N ALA A 3 -29.95 -20.32 42.33
CA ALA A 3 -29.41 -19.48 41.27
C ALA A 3 -28.17 -20.18 40.70
N ILE A 4 -27.93 -20.10 39.37
CA ILE A 4 -26.62 -20.37 38.76
C ILE A 4 -26.38 -19.42 37.57
N ALA A 5 -25.36 -18.60 37.78
CA ALA A 5 -24.38 -17.96 36.91
C ALA A 5 -24.72 -17.58 35.44
N LEU A 6 -24.91 -16.26 35.27
CA LEU A 6 -24.13 -15.34 34.41
C LEU A 6 -23.24 -15.97 33.32
N GLY A 7 -23.67 -15.85 32.06
CA GLY A 7 -22.78 -15.76 30.90
C GLY A 7 -22.93 -14.37 30.30
N LEU A 8 -21.98 -13.47 30.56
CA LEU A 8 -21.84 -12.23 29.80
C LEU A 8 -21.49 -12.63 28.37
N GLY A 9 -22.49 -12.72 27.50
CA GLY A 9 -22.29 -12.76 26.07
C GLY A 9 -21.61 -11.45 25.67
N GLY A 10 -20.29 -11.48 25.56
CA GLY A 10 -19.54 -10.39 24.93
C GLY A 10 -20.14 -10.19 23.56
N ALA A 11 -20.77 -9.02 23.36
CA ALA A 11 -21.27 -8.62 22.05
C ALA A 11 -20.11 -8.77 21.06
N ALA A 12 -20.27 -9.66 20.08
CA ALA A 12 -19.34 -9.75 18.98
C ALA A 12 -19.18 -8.34 18.41
N ILE A 13 -17.95 -7.83 18.43
CA ILE A 13 -17.63 -6.61 17.70
C ILE A 13 -18.07 -6.89 16.27
N PRO A 14 -18.98 -6.09 15.67
CA PRO A 14 -19.39 -6.31 14.30
C PRO A 14 -18.12 -6.43 13.46
N GLY A 15 -17.96 -7.58 12.81
CA GLY A 15 -16.90 -7.75 11.81
C GLY A 15 -16.97 -6.57 10.85
N ASP A 16 -15.82 -6.22 10.28
CA ASP A 16 -15.55 -5.12 9.37
C ASP A 16 -16.38 -5.14 8.06
N GLY A 17 -17.65 -5.59 8.07
CA GLY A 17 -18.67 -5.23 7.10
C GLY A 17 -18.36 -5.60 5.64
N GLY A 18 -17.43 -6.52 5.40
CA GLY A 18 -16.96 -6.83 4.04
C GLY A 18 -16.23 -5.66 3.38
N LYS A 19 -15.50 -4.86 4.14
CA LYS A 19 -14.66 -3.78 3.57
C LYS A 19 -13.57 -4.40 2.68
N PRO A 20 -13.23 -3.76 1.54
CA PRO A 20 -12.11 -4.20 0.73
C PRO A 20 -10.82 -4.13 1.55
N THR A 21 -10.06 -5.21 1.50
CA THR A 21 -8.72 -5.30 2.08
C THR A 21 -7.68 -5.09 1.00
N PHE A 22 -6.54 -4.53 1.38
CA PHE A 22 -5.40 -4.33 0.48
C PHE A 22 -4.25 -5.23 0.93
N SER A 23 -3.59 -5.86 -0.03
CA SER A 23 -2.35 -6.60 0.19
C SER A 23 -1.23 -5.95 -0.60
N ASP A 24 -0.07 -5.81 0.02
CA ASP A 24 1.15 -5.41 -0.68
C ASP A 24 1.63 -6.57 -1.57
N VAL A 25 1.84 -6.28 -2.86
CA VAL A 25 2.34 -7.23 -3.86
C VAL A 25 3.63 -6.74 -4.52
N THR A 26 4.26 -5.68 -3.98
CA THR A 26 5.42 -5.00 -4.59
C THR A 26 6.55 -5.98 -4.89
N GLU A 27 6.90 -6.84 -3.93
CA GLU A 27 7.95 -7.85 -4.09
C GLU A 27 7.56 -8.94 -5.09
N ALA A 28 6.35 -9.49 -4.97
CA ALA A 28 5.85 -10.54 -5.86
C ALA A 28 5.74 -10.08 -7.32
N ALA A 29 5.45 -8.79 -7.53
CA ALA A 29 5.44 -8.14 -8.84
C ALA A 29 6.85 -7.79 -9.35
N GLY A 30 7.91 -8.00 -8.56
CA GLY A 30 9.29 -7.71 -8.92
C GLY A 30 9.62 -6.22 -9.00
N ILE A 31 8.80 -5.35 -8.39
CA ILE A 31 8.98 -3.91 -8.46
C ILE A 31 10.12 -3.49 -7.54
N ARG A 32 11.24 -3.04 -8.15
CA ARG A 32 12.36 -2.43 -7.43
C ARG A 32 12.58 -1.01 -7.92
N TRP A 33 12.16 -0.05 -7.11
CA TRP A 33 12.21 1.37 -7.44
C TRP A 33 12.60 2.20 -6.21
N GLY A 34 13.35 3.26 -6.44
CA GLY A 34 13.78 4.18 -5.40
C GLY A 34 14.62 5.31 -5.95
N ILE A 35 14.84 6.33 -5.13
CA ILE A 35 15.66 7.50 -5.48
C ILE A 35 17.04 7.26 -4.88
N THR A 36 18.07 7.28 -5.73
CA THR A 36 19.45 7.19 -5.26
C THR A 36 20.05 8.59 -5.25
N ARG A 37 20.76 8.90 -4.17
CA ARG A 37 21.53 10.14 -4.08
C ARG A 37 22.67 10.11 -5.08
N THR A 38 22.72 11.08 -5.98
CA THR A 38 23.78 11.15 -7.01
C THR A 38 24.91 12.10 -6.59
N ALA A 39 24.66 13.05 -5.69
CA ALA A 39 25.69 14.00 -5.25
C ALA A 39 26.45 13.58 -3.99
N LEU A 40 27.77 13.76 -4.01
CA LEU A 40 28.66 13.45 -2.88
C LEU A 40 28.62 14.52 -1.76
N ARG A 41 28.29 15.77 -2.09
CA ARG A 41 28.22 16.92 -1.15
C ARG A 41 27.12 17.89 -1.57
N GLY A 42 26.55 18.58 -0.58
CA GLY A 42 25.44 19.52 -0.78
C GLY A 42 24.06 18.85 -0.72
N TRP A 43 23.04 19.68 -0.55
CA TRP A 43 21.63 19.30 -0.60
C TRP A 43 21.10 19.72 -1.98
N ASN A 44 20.77 18.76 -2.84
CA ASN A 44 20.16 19.06 -4.12
C ASN A 44 18.64 18.96 -3.99
N LEU A 45 17.95 19.99 -4.43
CA LEU A 45 16.48 20.02 -4.40
C LEU A 45 15.88 18.82 -5.15
N VAL A 46 16.52 18.41 -6.25
CA VAL A 46 16.14 17.22 -7.03
C VAL A 46 16.08 15.98 -6.14
N GLU A 47 17.08 15.70 -5.29
CA GLU A 47 17.09 14.52 -4.42
C GLU A 47 15.94 14.49 -3.39
N THR A 48 15.40 15.67 -3.04
CA THR A 48 14.28 15.83 -2.10
C THR A 48 12.91 15.81 -2.77
N MET A 49 12.84 16.12 -4.07
CA MET A 49 11.56 16.33 -4.75
C MET A 49 10.81 15.04 -5.10
N GLY A 50 11.37 13.86 -4.81
CA GLY A 50 10.70 12.59 -5.05
C GLY A 50 10.61 12.17 -6.53
N GLY A 51 10.97 10.93 -6.85
CA GLY A 51 10.44 10.32 -8.06
C GLY A 51 8.92 10.12 -7.94
N GLY A 52 8.25 9.78 -9.04
CA GLY A 52 6.81 9.60 -9.05
C GLY A 52 6.40 8.45 -9.96
N GLY A 53 5.10 8.17 -9.98
CA GLY A 53 4.57 7.18 -10.89
C GLY A 53 3.05 7.21 -10.95
N GLY A 54 2.50 6.49 -11.90
CA GLY A 54 1.07 6.37 -12.14
C GLY A 54 0.71 5.08 -12.83
N PHE A 55 -0.59 4.81 -12.87
CA PHE A 55 -1.18 3.68 -13.57
C PHE A 55 -1.85 4.15 -14.86
N VAL A 56 -1.58 3.49 -15.97
CA VAL A 56 -2.18 3.78 -17.28
C VAL A 56 -2.26 2.49 -18.08
N ASP A 57 -3.34 2.28 -18.82
CA ASP A 57 -3.41 1.22 -19.83
C ASP A 57 -2.72 1.75 -21.09
N TYR A 58 -1.46 1.39 -21.29
CA TYR A 58 -0.62 1.96 -22.35
C TYR A 58 -0.84 1.25 -23.69
N ASP A 59 -1.08 -0.07 -23.68
CA ASP A 59 -1.20 -0.89 -24.89
C ASP A 59 -2.66 -1.23 -25.27
N GLY A 60 -3.63 -0.89 -24.42
CA GLY A 60 -5.05 -1.09 -24.65
C GLY A 60 -5.52 -2.51 -24.39
N ASP A 61 -4.78 -3.31 -23.62
CA ASP A 61 -5.16 -4.68 -23.28
C ASP A 61 -6.16 -4.77 -22.10
N GLY A 62 -6.51 -3.62 -21.51
CA GLY A 62 -7.43 -3.51 -20.39
C GLY A 62 -6.78 -3.79 -19.03
N ARG A 63 -5.47 -3.99 -18.97
CA ARG A 63 -4.68 -4.06 -17.74
C ARG A 63 -4.01 -2.71 -17.51
N LEU A 64 -3.92 -2.30 -16.25
CA LEU A 64 -3.19 -1.08 -15.90
C LEU A 64 -1.69 -1.39 -15.84
N ASP A 65 -0.92 -0.69 -16.65
CA ASP A 65 0.53 -0.65 -16.58
C ASP A 65 1.01 0.32 -15.51
N ILE A 66 2.21 0.07 -15.00
CA ILE A 66 2.88 0.91 -14.03
C ILE A 66 3.94 1.75 -14.73
N TYR A 67 3.83 3.07 -14.67
CA TYR A 67 4.86 4.00 -15.13
C TYR A 67 5.55 4.67 -13.93
N LEU A 68 6.87 4.51 -13.80
CA LEU A 68 7.68 5.08 -12.72
C LEU A 68 8.77 5.98 -13.30
N VAL A 69 8.94 7.18 -12.73
CA VAL A 69 9.97 8.14 -13.10
C VAL A 69 10.86 8.44 -11.89
N SER A 70 12.17 8.37 -12.11
CA SER A 70 13.21 8.81 -11.17
C SER A 70 14.22 9.67 -11.92
N TYR A 71 14.90 10.56 -11.20
CA TYR A 71 15.91 11.48 -11.73
C TYR A 71 17.19 11.44 -10.89
#